data_AF-A0A7J9HG21-F1
#
_entry.id   AF-A0A7J9HG21-F1
#
_cell.length_a   1.000
_cell.length_b   1.000
_cell.length_c   1.000
_cell.angle_alpha   90.00
_cell.angle_beta   90.00
_cell.angle_gamma   90.00
#
_symmetry.space_group_name_H-M   'P 1'
#
loop_
_entity.id
_entity.type
_entity.pdbx_description
1 polymer ?
#
loop_
_entity_poly.entity_id
_entity_poly.type
_entity_poly.pdbx_seq_one_letter_code
_entity_poly.pdbx_strand_id
1 'polypeptide(L)' 'MTSRGCLESDFETMADFLYRAAQITSAVQRDHGKLQKEFLKGLQNNKDIIDLRNRVEAFAAQFAMPGFDD' A
#
# COMPACT_ATOMS: atom_id res chain seq x y z
N MET A 1 -1.01 7.80 -11.79
CA MET A 1 -1.82 8.58 -10.83
C MET A 1 -2.04 10.00 -11.30
N THR A 2 -1.03 10.74 -11.78
CA THR A 2 -1.21 12.08 -12.37
C THR A 2 -2.23 12.12 -13.52
N SER A 3 -2.20 11.16 -14.44
CA SER A 3 -3.22 11.03 -15.51
C SER A 3 -4.63 10.69 -15.02
N ARG A 4 -4.78 10.27 -13.75
CA ARG A 4 -6.07 10.05 -13.08
C ARG A 4 -6.53 11.26 -12.27
N GLY A 5 -5.84 12.40 -12.38
CA GLY A 5 -6.21 13.66 -11.72
C GLY A 5 -5.60 13.88 -10.34
N CYS A 6 -4.63 13.06 -9.90
CA CYS A 6 -3.96 13.27 -8.62
C CYS A 6 -3.11 14.54 -8.62
N LEU A 7 -3.27 15.37 -7.60
CA LEU A 7 -2.52 16.60 -7.32
C LEU A 7 -1.44 16.37 -6.25
N GLU A 8 -0.68 17.40 -5.92
CA GLU A 8 0.45 17.33 -4.97
C GLU A 8 0.02 16.77 -3.59
N SER A 9 -1.14 17.18 -3.07
CA SER A 9 -1.68 16.68 -1.80
C SER A 9 -2.04 15.18 -1.84
N ASP A 10 -2.47 14.68 -2.99
CA ASP A 10 -2.74 13.26 -3.20
C ASP A 10 -1.43 12.45 -3.16
N PHE A 11 -0.34 13.04 -3.68
CA PHE A 11 1.00 12.44 -3.62
C PHE A 11 1.58 12.45 -2.21
N GLU A 12 1.29 13.45 -1.39
CA GLU A 12 1.62 13.43 0.05
C GLU A 12 0.95 12.24 0.74
N THR A 13 -0.34 12.03 0.46
CA THR A 13 -1.08 10.87 0.98
C THR A 13 -0.49 9.54 0.49
N MET A 14 -0.05 9.47 -0.78
CA MET A 14 0.67 8.29 -1.30
C MET A 14 2.01 8.07 -0.60
N ALA A 15 2.74 9.12 -0.26
CA ALA A 15 3.98 9.03 0.49
C ALA A 15 3.75 8.42 1.88
N ASP A 16 2.66 8.79 2.56
CA ASP A 16 2.27 8.19 3.84
C ASP A 16 1.94 6.70 3.70
N PHE A 17 1.26 6.28 2.62
CA PHE A 17 1.02 4.86 2.35
C PHE A 17 2.32 4.08 2.15
N LEU A 18 3.28 4.65 1.39
CA LEU A 18 4.59 4.03 1.18
C LEU A 18 5.38 3.94 2.48
N TYR A 19 5.34 5.00 3.31
CA TYR A 19 5.97 5.01 4.61
C TYR A 19 5.40 3.92 5.52
N ARG A 20 4.07 3.80 5.59
CA ARG A 20 3.41 2.74 6.36
C ARG A 20 3.76 1.34 5.85
N ALA A 21 3.81 1.15 4.53
CA ALA A 21 4.24 -0.12 3.93
C ALA A 21 5.67 -0.50 4.32
N ALA A 22 6.59 0.47 4.31
CA ALA A 22 7.98 0.27 4.71
C ALA A 22 8.11 -0.09 6.20
N GLN A 23 7.29 0.52 7.06
CA GLN A 23 7.23 0.19 8.49
C GLN A 23 6.75 -1.25 8.73
N ILE A 24 5.66 -1.66 8.07
CA ILE A 24 5.13 -3.02 8.16
C ILE A 24 6.17 -4.03 7.68
N THR A 25 6.78 -3.76 6.53
CA THR A 25 7.84 -4.60 5.94
C THR A 25 9.02 -4.74 6.89
N SER A 26 9.45 -3.63 7.51
CA SER A 26 10.54 -3.64 8.49
C SER A 26 10.20 -4.45 9.74
N ALA A 27 8.94 -4.39 10.20
CA ALA A 27 8.48 -5.20 11.32
C ALA A 27 8.49 -6.69 10.97
N VAL A 28 7.91 -7.08 9.83
CA VAL A 28 7.88 -8.47 9.39
C VAL A 28 9.30 -9.02 9.17
N GLN A 29 10.21 -8.23 8.60
CA GLN A 29 11.60 -8.63 8.41
C GLN A 29 12.35 -8.82 9.74
N ARG A 30 12.01 -8.05 10.78
CA ARG A 30 12.57 -8.22 12.12
C ARG A 30 12.07 -9.50 12.77
N ASP A 31 10.79 -9.83 12.60
CA ASP A 31 10.16 -10.95 13.29
C ASP A 31 10.43 -12.30 12.60
N HIS A 32 10.52 -12.31 11.26
CA HIS A 32 10.69 -13.54 10.46
C HIS A 32 12.09 -13.69 9.83
N GLY A 33 12.96 -12.69 10.00
CA GLY A 33 14.32 -12.68 9.49
C GLY A 33 14.44 -12.32 8.01
N LYS A 34 15.69 -12.33 7.52
CA LYS A 34 16.04 -11.88 6.16
C LYS A 34 15.84 -12.95 5.06
N LEU A 35 15.60 -14.19 5.44
CA LEU A 35 15.36 -15.27 4.49
C LEU A 35 13.98 -15.08 3.84
N GLN A 36 13.97 -14.91 2.51
CA GLN A 36 12.76 -14.60 1.74
C GLN A 36 11.60 -15.57 2.05
N LYS A 37 11.87 -16.86 2.21
CA LYS A 37 10.85 -17.88 2.52
C LYS A 37 10.12 -17.59 3.84
N GLU A 38 10.85 -17.22 4.89
CA GLU A 38 10.26 -16.96 6.21
C GLU A 38 9.59 -15.59 6.24
N PHE A 39 10.19 -14.59 5.58
CA PHE A 39 9.58 -13.28 5.37
C PHE A 39 8.21 -13.38 4.69
N LEU A 40 8.10 -14.16 3.59
CA LEU A 40 6.83 -14.36 2.88
C LEU A 40 5.75 -15.01 3.75
N LYS A 41 6.12 -15.89 4.69
CA LYS A 41 5.16 -16.46 5.64
C LYS A 41 4.63 -15.39 6.60
N GLY A 42 5.48 -14.47 7.07
CA GLY A 42 5.09 -13.38 7.95
C GLY A 42 4.17 -12.33 7.31
N LEU A 43 4.12 -12.28 5.97
CA LEU A 43 3.16 -11.44 5.25
C LEU A 43 1.77 -12.07 5.16
N GLN A 44 1.65 -13.40 5.31
CA GLN A 44 0.35 -14.08 5.21
C GLN A 44 -0.54 -13.70 6.40
N ASN A 45 -1.78 -13.29 6.10
CA ASN A 45 -2.79 -12.89 7.08
C ASN A 45 -2.39 -11.74 8.02
N ASN A 46 -1.45 -10.88 7.61
CA ASN A 46 -1.09 -9.71 8.40
C ASN A 46 -2.20 -8.65 8.33
N LYS A 47 -2.81 -8.34 9.48
CA LYS A 47 -3.91 -7.37 9.60
C LYS A 47 -3.53 -5.98 9.14
N ASP A 48 -2.29 -5.53 9.39
CA ASP A 48 -1.81 -4.22 8.97
C ASP A 48 -1.73 -4.11 7.44
N ILE A 49 -1.37 -5.21 6.75
CA ILE A 49 -1.33 -5.24 5.28
C ILE A 49 -2.75 -5.16 4.72
N ILE A 50 -3.71 -5.87 5.32
CA ILE A 50 -5.12 -5.83 4.90
C ILE A 50 -5.72 -4.44 5.12
N ASP A 51 -5.46 -3.81 6.27
CA ASP A 51 -5.93 -2.46 6.56
C ASP A 51 -5.31 -1.43 5.60
N LEU A 52 -3.99 -1.50 5.36
CA LEU A 52 -3.32 -0.64 4.40
C LEU A 52 -3.88 -0.81 2.99
N ARG A 53 -4.12 -2.05 2.56
CA ARG A 53 -4.74 -2.36 1.27
C ARG A 53 -6.11 -1.70 1.15
N ASN A 54 -6.99 -1.87 2.12
CA ASN A 54 -8.34 -1.31 2.09
C ASN A 54 -8.31 0.22 1.97
N ARG A 55 -7.40 0.89 2.70
CA ARG A 55 -7.24 2.35 2.62
C ARG A 55 -6.72 2.80 1.25
N VAL A 56 -5.74 2.09 0.69
CA VAL A 56 -5.19 2.39 -0.65
C VAL A 56 -6.25 2.18 -1.72
N GLU A 57 -7.04 1.10 -1.65
CA GLU A 57 -8.14 0.84 -2.59
C GLU A 57 -9.23 1.91 -2.48
N ALA A 58 -9.64 2.29 -1.27
CA ALA A 58 -10.62 3.37 -1.05
C ALA A 58 -10.11 4.73 -1.55
N PHE A 59 -8.82 5.02 -1.39
CA PHE A 59 -8.19 6.21 -1.95
C PHE A 59 -8.18 6.16 -3.49
N ALA A 60 -7.71 5.07 -4.07
CA ALA A 60 -7.61 4.91 -5.51
C ALA A 60 -8.97 4.90 -6.24
N ALA A 61 -10.04 4.49 -5.56
CA ALA A 61 -11.41 4.50 -6.09
C ALA A 61 -12.00 5.90 -6.27
N GLN A 62 -11.44 6.92 -5.60
CA GLN A 62 -11.90 8.31 -5.73
C GLN A 62 -11.47 8.95 -7.06
N PHE A 63 -10.50 8.35 -7.75
CA PHE A 63 -9.98 8.87 -9.01
C PHE A 63 -10.60 8.11 -10.18
N ALA A 64 -11.04 8.81 -11.22
CA ALA A 64 -11.55 8.17 -12.43
C ALA A 64 -10.45 7.31 -13.10
N MET A 65 -10.85 6.25 -13.81
CA MET A 65 -9.94 5.45 -14.63
C MET A 65 -10.11 5.85 -16.09
N PRO A 66 -9.13 6.54 -16.72
CA PRO A 66 -9.26 6.93 -18.11
C PRO A 66 -9.27 5.69 -19.02
N GLY A 67 -10.12 5.70 -20.04
CA GLY A 67 -10.28 4.59 -21.00
C GLY A 67 -11.31 3.53 -20.60
N PHE A 68 -12.03 3.74 -19.50
CA PHE A 68 -13.26 3.03 -19.16
C PHE A 68 -14.39 4.06 -19.10
N ASP A 69 -15.43 3.87 -19.91
CA ASP A 69 -16.68 4.58 -19.77
C ASP A 69 -17.47 3.90 -18.64
N ASP A 70 -17.80 4.65 -17.57
CA ASP A 70 -18.92 4.35 -16.67
C ASP A 70 -20.10 5.26 -17.08
#